data_AF-A0A7S2HKJ4-F1
#
_entry.id   AF-A0A7S2HKJ4-F1
#
_cell.length_a   1.000
_cell.length_b   1.000
_cell.length_c   1.000
_cell.angle_alpha   90.00
_cell.angle_beta   90.00
_cell.angle_gamma   90.00
#
_symmetry.space_group_name_H-M   'P 1'
#
loop_
_entity.id
_entity.type
_entity.pdbx_description
1 polymer ?
#
loop_
_entity_poly.entity_id
_entity_poly.type
_entity_poly.pdbx_seq_one_letter_code
_entity_poly.pdbx_strand_id
1 'polypeptide(L)'
;ADAGGAQAAPAPGDFAGQMAVVIAAVAAALGGLRYVKSAKSTQGARGWSIVAQIRAEDAGCREAALDGAREALLRAARGSSCVHVLGHKAQPFMSTPVGFAAHLGVVENESKTCWNMINQGFCRRGCACRWEHPAKQTMVNVMVQVERSK
;
A
#
# COMPACT_ATOMS: atom_id res chain seq x y z
N ALA A 1 31.91 -6.60 -3.38
CA ALA A 1 31.71 -5.40 -4.19
C ALA A 1 30.21 -5.28 -4.42
N ASP A 2 29.53 -4.67 -3.46
CA ASP A 2 28.08 -4.56 -3.42
C ASP A 2 27.63 -3.38 -4.30
N ALA A 3 27.01 -3.71 -5.43
CA ALA A 3 26.28 -2.75 -6.23
C ALA A 3 24.94 -2.45 -5.55
N GLY A 4 24.96 -1.51 -4.60
CA GLY A 4 23.77 -0.86 -4.09
C GLY A 4 23.11 -0.07 -5.22
N GLY A 5 22.15 -0.70 -5.91
CA GLY A 5 21.34 -0.07 -6.93
C GLY A 5 20.46 1.00 -6.32
N ALA A 6 20.94 2.24 -6.32
CA ALA A 6 20.12 3.40 -6.04
C ALA A 6 19.00 3.46 -7.10
N GLN A 7 17.78 3.12 -6.70
CA GLN A 7 16.62 3.27 -7.56
C GLN A 7 16.37 4.77 -7.74
N ALA A 8 16.54 5.24 -8.98
CA ALA A 8 16.20 6.59 -9.38
C ALA A 8 14.73 6.88 -9.04
N ALA A 9 14.46 8.07 -8.51
CA ALA A 9 13.09 8.51 -8.23
C ALA A 9 12.25 8.47 -9.52
N PRO A 10 11.00 7.98 -9.47
CA PRO A 10 10.16 7.92 -10.68
C PRO A 10 9.85 9.31 -11.21
N ALA A 11 9.82 9.45 -12.53
CA ALA A 11 9.51 10.72 -13.20
C ALA A 11 8.07 11.21 -12.89
N PRO A 12 7.79 12.53 -12.98
CA PRO A 12 6.44 13.07 -12.86
C PRO A 12 5.52 12.44 -13.91
N GLY A 13 4.41 11.83 -13.49
CA GLY A 13 3.47 11.12 -14.37
C GLY A 13 3.72 9.61 -14.51
N ASP A 14 4.77 9.05 -13.91
CA ASP A 14 4.95 7.59 -13.84
C ASP A 14 4.16 6.98 -12.67
N PHE A 15 2.85 6.83 -12.89
CA PHE A 15 1.91 6.23 -11.93
C PHE A 15 2.34 4.84 -11.49
N ALA A 16 2.82 4.03 -12.44
CA ALA A 16 3.20 2.66 -12.17
C ALA A 16 4.47 2.62 -11.31
N GLY A 17 5.47 3.44 -11.61
CA GLY A 17 6.70 3.58 -10.84
C GLY A 17 6.45 4.11 -9.43
N GLN A 18 5.66 5.17 -9.28
CA GLN A 18 5.31 5.73 -7.96
C GLN A 18 4.57 4.72 -7.09
N MET A 19 3.62 3.98 -7.68
CA MET A 19 2.93 2.90 -6.99
C MET A 19 3.91 1.79 -6.60
N ALA A 20 4.77 1.35 -7.53
CA ALA A 20 5.76 0.31 -7.27
C ALA A 20 6.71 0.68 -6.13
N VAL A 21 7.13 1.95 -6.03
CA VAL A 21 7.95 2.44 -4.91
C VAL A 21 7.22 2.31 -3.57
N VAL A 22 5.95 2.74 -3.51
CA VAL A 22 5.13 2.60 -2.29
C VAL A 22 4.97 1.13 -1.90
N ILE A 23 4.68 0.27 -2.86
CA ILE A 23 4.52 -1.18 -2.63
C ILE A 23 5.84 -1.83 -2.20
N ALA A 24 6.96 -1.47 -2.84
CA ALA A 24 8.28 -1.97 -2.49
C ALA A 24 8.68 -1.55 -1.07
N ALA A 25 8.35 -0.32 -0.66
CA ALA A 25 8.61 0.15 0.70
C ALA A 25 7.86 -0.68 1.75
N VAL A 26 6.61 -1.09 1.48
CA VAL A 26 5.85 -1.97 2.39
C VAL A 26 6.44 -3.37 2.43
N ALA A 27 6.80 -3.94 1.27
CA ALA A 27 7.45 -5.25 1.22
C ALA A 27 8.81 -5.23 1.95
N ALA A 28 9.60 -4.17 1.81
CA ALA A 28 10.86 -3.99 2.51
C ALA A 28 10.66 -3.85 4.03
N ALA A 29 9.66 -3.07 4.45
CA ALA A 29 9.33 -2.92 5.88
C ALA A 29 8.94 -4.26 6.50
N LEU A 30 8.11 -5.06 5.82
CA LEU A 30 7.77 -6.41 6.24
C LEU A 30 9.00 -7.34 6.26
N GLY A 31 9.83 -7.31 5.22
CA GLY A 31 11.04 -8.11 5.12
C GLY A 31 12.11 -7.78 6.17
N GLY A 32 12.07 -6.58 6.74
CA GLY A 32 12.94 -6.16 7.85
C GLY A 32 12.49 -6.65 9.24
N LEU A 33 11.30 -7.24 9.37
CA LEU A 33 10.79 -7.75 10.64
C LEU A 33 11.43 -9.10 10.95
N ARG A 34 11.97 -9.25 12.17
CA ARG A 34 12.71 -10.45 12.58
C ARG A 34 11.95 -11.76 12.42
N TYR A 35 10.62 -11.72 12.54
CA TYR A 35 9.71 -12.88 12.46
C TYR A 35 9.18 -13.15 11.05
N VAL A 36 9.44 -12.26 10.10
CA VAL A 36 9.08 -12.43 8.69
C VAL A 36 10.25 -13.11 7.97
N LYS A 37 9.98 -14.28 7.41
CA LYS A 37 10.93 -15.07 6.62
C LYS A 37 11.13 -14.49 5.22
N SER A 38 10.03 -14.05 4.59
CA SER A 38 10.07 -13.44 3.27
C SER A 38 8.88 -12.50 3.07
N ALA A 39 9.06 -11.47 2.26
CA ALA A 39 8.00 -10.59 1.80
C ALA A 39 8.16 -10.37 0.29
N LYS A 40 7.09 -10.57 -0.48
CA LYS A 40 7.09 -10.42 -1.94
C LYS A 40 5.90 -9.59 -2.38
N SER A 41 6.12 -8.66 -3.29
CA SER A 41 5.06 -7.93 -3.97
C SER A 41 4.86 -8.48 -5.39
N THR A 42 3.62 -8.47 -5.84
CA THR A 42 3.22 -8.89 -7.19
C THR A 42 2.15 -7.94 -7.71
N GLN A 43 2.22 -7.60 -8.99
CA GLN A 43 1.19 -6.82 -9.68
C GLN A 43 0.34 -7.78 -10.51
N GLY A 44 -0.98 -7.71 -10.36
CA GLY A 44 -1.93 -8.50 -11.13
C GLY A 44 -3.07 -7.65 -11.68
N ALA A 45 -4.00 -8.29 -12.38
CA ALA A 45 -5.15 -7.62 -13.01
C ALA A 45 -6.06 -6.87 -12.01
N ARG A 46 -6.08 -7.29 -10.74
CA ARG A 46 -6.89 -6.70 -9.66
C ARG A 46 -6.13 -5.68 -8.80
N GLY A 47 -4.91 -5.31 -9.20
CA GLY A 47 -4.03 -4.43 -8.43
C GLY A 47 -2.84 -5.18 -7.83
N TRP A 48 -2.36 -4.71 -6.70
CA TRP A 48 -1.14 -5.19 -6.06
C TRP A 48 -1.45 -6.20 -4.95
N SER A 49 -0.58 -7.19 -4.80
CA SER A 49 -0.59 -8.14 -3.68
C SER A 49 0.78 -8.21 -3.04
N ILE A 50 0.84 -8.06 -1.72
CA ILE A 50 2.03 -8.24 -0.90
C ILE A 50 1.79 -9.46 -0.03
N VAL A 51 2.67 -10.45 -0.13
CA VAL A 51 2.60 -11.68 0.67
C VAL A 51 3.84 -11.76 1.54
N ALA A 52 3.62 -11.72 2.85
CA ALA A 52 4.63 -11.98 3.85
C ALA A 52 4.44 -13.38 4.45
N GLN A 53 5.54 -14.10 4.63
CA GLN A 53 5.59 -15.39 5.31
C GLN A 53 6.24 -15.20 6.68
N ILE A 54 5.53 -15.61 7.74
CA ILE A 54 6.02 -15.62 9.12
C ILE A 54 6.45 -17.03 9.50
N ARG A 55 7.49 -17.15 10.31
CA ARG A 55 7.94 -18.46 10.82
C ARG A 55 6.86 -19.12 11.69
N ALA A 56 6.83 -20.45 11.74
CA ALA A 56 5.84 -21.16 12.53
C ALA A 56 5.93 -20.81 14.02
N GLU A 57 7.16 -20.67 14.56
CA GLU A 57 7.41 -20.26 15.94
C GLU A 57 6.91 -18.84 16.26
N ASP A 58 6.78 -17.99 15.25
CA ASP A 58 6.38 -16.58 15.39
C ASP A 58 4.92 -16.35 14.96
N ALA A 59 4.08 -17.39 14.87
CA ALA A 59 2.70 -17.28 14.40
C ALA A 59 1.88 -16.21 15.16
N GLY A 60 2.17 -16.00 16.46
CA GLY A 60 1.56 -14.96 17.29
C GLY A 60 1.89 -13.52 16.87
N CYS A 61 2.93 -13.31 16.05
CA CYS A 61 3.32 -11.99 15.54
C CYS A 61 2.55 -11.56 14.30
N ARG A 62 1.54 -12.32 13.86
CA ARG A 62 0.75 -12.01 12.65
C ARG A 62 0.13 -10.62 12.67
N GLU A 63 -0.55 -10.24 13.75
CA GLU A 63 -1.18 -8.91 13.81
C GLU A 63 -0.14 -7.80 13.87
N ALA A 64 0.96 -8.00 14.61
CA ALA A 64 2.08 -7.05 14.62
C ALA A 64 2.70 -6.83 13.23
N ALA A 65 2.78 -7.89 12.40
CA ALA A 65 3.23 -7.78 11.02
C ALA A 65 2.25 -6.96 10.17
N LEU A 66 0.93 -7.19 10.35
CA LEU A 66 -0.11 -6.44 9.64
C LEU A 66 -0.11 -4.96 10.05
N ASP A 67 0.06 -4.66 11.34
CA ASP A 67 0.18 -3.28 11.84
C ASP A 67 1.42 -2.60 11.27
N GLY A 68 2.57 -3.27 11.26
CA GLY A 68 3.78 -2.78 10.62
C GLY A 68 3.58 -2.49 9.12
N ALA A 69 2.83 -3.32 8.41
CA ALA A 69 2.51 -3.09 7.01
C ALA A 69 1.53 -1.92 6.79
N ARG A 70 0.50 -1.76 7.64
CA ARG A 70 -0.41 -0.61 7.61
C ARG A 70 0.35 0.69 7.81
N GLU A 71 1.23 0.72 8.81
CA GLU A 71 2.05 1.89 9.13
C GLU A 71 3.03 2.20 8.00
N ALA A 72 3.71 1.19 7.46
CA ALA A 72 4.60 1.33 6.32
C ALA A 72 3.87 1.88 5.09
N LEU A 73 2.64 1.41 4.82
CA LEU A 73 1.85 1.89 3.69
C LEU A 73 1.48 3.37 3.85
N LEU A 74 1.00 3.76 5.03
CA LEU A 74 0.68 5.16 5.32
C LEU A 74 1.92 6.05 5.28
N ARG A 75 3.07 5.57 5.76
CA ARG A 75 4.33 6.31 5.73
C ARG A 75 4.83 6.50 4.30
N ALA A 76 4.84 5.43 3.50
CA ALA A 76 5.28 5.46 2.11
C ALA A 76 4.36 6.34 1.24
N ALA A 77 3.05 6.25 1.41
CA ALA A 77 2.10 7.11 0.72
C ALA A 77 2.28 8.59 1.11
N ARG A 78 2.49 8.91 2.40
CA ARG A 78 2.78 10.28 2.85
C ARG A 78 4.10 10.83 2.29
N GLY A 79 5.07 9.97 2.04
CA GLY A 79 6.33 10.34 1.40
C GLY A 79 6.25 10.45 -0.13
N SER A 80 5.16 9.99 -0.74
CA SER A 80 4.92 10.16 -2.17
C SER A 80 4.28 11.52 -2.44
N SER A 81 4.66 12.15 -3.55
CA SER A 81 4.06 13.41 -3.99
C SER A 81 2.71 13.24 -4.69
N CYS A 82 2.28 12.02 -4.99
CA CYS A 82 1.07 11.79 -5.76
C CYS A 82 0.26 10.56 -5.33
N VAL A 83 0.82 9.60 -4.57
CA VAL A 83 0.10 8.40 -4.13
C VAL A 83 -0.51 8.62 -2.75
N HIS A 84 -1.83 8.50 -2.64
CA HIS A 84 -2.54 8.63 -1.37
C HIS A 84 -3.31 7.36 -1.01
N VAL A 85 -3.36 7.04 0.27
CA VAL A 85 -4.29 6.05 0.81
C VAL A 85 -5.68 6.67 0.91
N LEU A 86 -6.64 6.10 0.18
CA LEU A 86 -8.02 6.55 0.21
C LEU A 86 -8.66 6.17 1.54
N GLY A 87 -9.41 7.10 2.12
CA GLY A 87 -10.08 6.88 3.40
C GLY A 87 -9.17 6.97 4.61
N HIS A 88 -7.95 7.53 4.49
CA HIS A 88 -6.99 7.58 5.59
C HIS A 88 -7.46 8.35 6.83
N LYS A 89 -8.51 9.18 6.74
CA LYS A 89 -9.17 9.85 7.88
C LYS A 89 -10.47 9.15 8.33
N ALA A 90 -10.85 8.06 7.69
CA ALA A 90 -12.01 7.25 8.02
C ALA A 90 -11.54 5.82 8.31
N GLN A 91 -11.81 4.88 7.40
CA GLN A 91 -11.39 3.49 7.52
C GLN A 91 -10.60 3.08 6.27
N PRO A 92 -9.28 3.34 6.23
CA PRO A 92 -8.45 3.10 5.04
C PRO A 92 -8.18 1.63 4.74
N PHE A 93 -8.37 0.77 5.74
CA PHE A 93 -8.03 -0.65 5.68
C PHE A 93 -9.28 -1.50 5.88
N MET A 94 -9.53 -2.39 4.93
CA MET A 94 -10.55 -3.43 5.03
C MET A 94 -9.88 -4.72 5.45
N SER A 95 -10.17 -5.19 6.66
CA SER A 95 -9.64 -6.48 7.14
C SER A 95 -10.12 -7.63 6.27
N THR A 96 -9.25 -8.60 6.05
CA THR A 96 -9.55 -9.87 5.36
C THR A 96 -9.13 -11.03 6.26
N PRO A 97 -9.60 -12.28 6.02
CA PRO A 97 -9.21 -13.42 6.85
C PRO A 97 -7.68 -13.62 6.92
N VAL A 98 -6.96 -13.26 5.86
CA VAL A 98 -5.51 -13.46 5.72
C VAL A 98 -4.68 -12.17 5.82
N GLY A 99 -5.30 -11.01 5.98
CA GLY A 99 -4.61 -9.73 6.19
C GLY A 99 -5.51 -8.51 6.02
N PHE A 100 -5.20 -7.61 5.09
CA PHE A 100 -6.05 -6.45 4.79
C PHE A 100 -5.96 -6.03 3.32
N ALA A 101 -6.94 -5.23 2.89
CA ALA A 101 -6.94 -4.53 1.62
C ALA A 101 -7.01 -3.01 1.85
N ALA A 102 -6.38 -2.24 0.98
CA ALA A 102 -6.44 -0.78 0.96
C ALA A 102 -6.61 -0.27 -0.46
N HIS A 103 -7.25 0.88 -0.62
CA HIS A 103 -7.31 1.57 -1.90
C HIS A 103 -6.27 2.68 -1.95
N LEU A 104 -5.48 2.69 -3.01
CA LEU A 104 -4.57 3.78 -3.32
C LEU A 104 -5.09 4.55 -4.52
N GLY A 105 -5.03 5.87 -4.45
CA GLY A 105 -5.35 6.77 -5.55
C GLY A 105 -4.16 7.63 -5.92
N VAL A 106 -4.01 7.93 -7.20
CA VAL A 106 -3.02 8.91 -7.65
C VAL A 106 -3.67 10.26 -7.87
N VAL A 107 -3.05 11.29 -7.30
CA VAL A 107 -3.41 12.69 -7.41
C VAL A 107 -2.36 13.39 -8.29
N GLU A 108 -2.79 13.87 -9.45
CA GLU A 108 -1.92 14.63 -10.36
C GLU A 108 -1.83 16.11 -9.95
N ASN A 109 -2.95 16.66 -9.48
CA ASN A 109 -3.04 18.07 -9.09
C ASN A 109 -3.79 18.23 -7.77
N GLU A 110 -3.04 18.44 -6.69
CA GLU A 110 -3.59 18.64 -5.34
C GLU A 110 -4.56 19.82 -5.24
N SER A 111 -4.33 20.89 -6.02
CA SER A 111 -5.17 22.10 -5.97
C SER A 111 -6.58 21.88 -6.56
N LYS A 112 -6.73 20.89 -7.44
CA LYS A 112 -8.01 20.53 -8.07
C LYS A 112 -8.64 19.28 -7.48
N THR A 113 -7.92 18.58 -6.60
CA THR A 113 -8.33 17.29 -6.07
C THR A 113 -9.48 17.38 -5.06
N CYS A 114 -10.38 16.41 -5.14
CA CYS A 114 -11.44 16.24 -4.16
C CYS A 114 -10.89 15.61 -2.88
N TRP A 115 -10.51 16.46 -1.92
CA TRP A 115 -10.03 16.00 -0.62
C TRP A 115 -11.05 15.17 0.17
N ASN A 116 -12.36 15.30 -0.11
CA ASN A 116 -13.35 14.41 0.49
C ASN A 116 -13.16 12.96 0.02
N MET A 117 -12.93 12.76 -1.29
CA MET A 117 -12.64 11.44 -1.86
C MET A 117 -11.38 10.84 -1.26
N ILE A 118 -10.30 11.62 -1.16
CA ILE A 118 -9.02 11.16 -0.59
C ILE A 118 -9.16 10.83 0.90
N ASN A 119 -9.77 11.73 1.69
CA ASN A 119 -9.82 11.61 3.15
C ASN A 119 -10.82 10.56 3.62
N GLN A 120 -11.98 10.47 2.97
CA GLN A 120 -13.10 9.59 3.39
C GLN A 120 -13.16 8.30 2.58
N GLY A 121 -12.49 8.23 1.42
CA GLY A 121 -12.59 7.11 0.49
C GLY A 121 -13.82 7.17 -0.41
N PHE A 122 -14.69 8.17 -0.24
CA PHE A 122 -15.87 8.40 -1.08
C PHE A 122 -16.19 9.89 -1.18
N CYS A 123 -16.92 10.28 -2.23
CA CYS A 123 -17.45 11.63 -2.40
C CYS A 123 -18.96 11.58 -2.60
N ARG A 124 -19.71 12.20 -1.68
CA ARG A 124 -21.19 12.26 -1.74
C ARG A 124 -21.75 12.97 -2.98
N ARG A 125 -20.92 13.79 -3.64
CA ARG A 125 -21.31 14.51 -4.88
C ARG A 125 -21.22 13.64 -6.13
N GLY A 126 -20.59 12.45 -6.05
CA GLY A 126 -20.46 11.54 -7.19
C GLY A 126 -19.92 12.24 -8.44
N CYS A 127 -20.59 12.02 -9.57
CA CYS A 127 -20.25 12.63 -10.86
C CYS A 127 -20.50 14.14 -10.94
N ALA A 128 -21.27 14.71 -10.00
CA ALA A 128 -21.53 16.16 -9.92
C ALA A 128 -20.46 16.89 -9.08
N CYS A 129 -19.40 16.19 -8.65
CA CYS A 129 -18.31 16.83 -7.94
C CYS A 129 -17.51 17.74 -8.87
N ARG A 130 -17.37 19.03 -8.52
CA ARG A 130 -16.55 19.98 -9.26
C ARG A 130 -15.03 19.79 -9.10
N TRP A 131 -14.62 18.89 -8.22
CA TRP A 131 -13.21 18.60 -7.91
C TRP A 131 -12.82 17.25 -8.51
N GLU A 132 -11.56 17.12 -8.90
CA GLU A 132 -11.02 15.94 -9.55
C GLU A 132 -10.97 14.76 -8.56
N HIS A 133 -11.58 13.64 -8.96
CA HIS A 133 -11.40 12.36 -8.28
C HIS A 133 -10.18 11.66 -8.89
N PRO A 134 -9.41 10.86 -8.12
CA PRO A 134 -8.30 10.09 -8.67
C PRO A 134 -8.75 9.24 -9.86
N ALA A 135 -8.26 9.56 -11.05
CA ALA A 135 -8.57 8.84 -12.27
C ALA A 135 -7.97 7.42 -12.26
N LYS A 136 -6.86 7.26 -11.55
CA LYS A 136 -6.16 5.98 -11.38
C LYS A 136 -6.23 5.58 -9.91
N GLN A 137 -6.94 4.49 -9.66
CA GLN A 137 -7.07 3.86 -8.36
C GLN A 137 -6.67 2.39 -8.49
N THR A 138 -6.04 1.86 -7.46
CA THR A 138 -5.69 0.44 -7.41
C THR A 138 -5.90 -0.09 -6.01
N MET A 139 -6.27 -1.37 -5.93
CA MET A 139 -6.36 -2.08 -4.67
C MET A 139 -5.00 -2.69 -4.34
N VAL A 140 -4.63 -2.62 -3.08
CA VAL A 140 -3.46 -3.29 -2.52
C VAL A 140 -3.94 -4.29 -1.49
N ASN A 141 -3.62 -5.57 -1.71
CA ASN A 141 -3.89 -6.64 -0.77
C ASN A 141 -2.59 -6.99 -0.03
N VAL A 142 -2.60 -6.96 1.29
CA VAL A 142 -1.49 -7.41 2.13
C VAL A 142 -1.92 -8.66 2.87
N MET A 143 -1.16 -9.72 2.71
CA MET A 143 -1.45 -11.04 3.27
C MET A 143 -0.26 -11.50 4.10
N VAL A 144 -0.56 -12.04 5.27
CA VAL A 144 0.43 -12.61 6.19
C VAL A 144 0.08 -14.07 6.41
N GLN A 145 0.97 -14.95 5.96
CA GLN A 145 0.83 -16.40 6.02
C GLN A 145 1.83 -16.97 7.02
N VAL A 146 1.38 -17.93 7.83
CA VAL A 146 2.28 -18.71 8.69
C VAL A 146 2.87 -19.84 7.86
N GLU A 147 4.18 -20.04 7.95
CA GLU A 147 4.83 -21.20 7.37
C GLU A 147 4.20 -22.49 7.90
N ARG A 148 3.86 -23.40 7.00
CA ARG A 148 3.39 -24.73 7.41
C ARG A 148 4.60 -25.52 7.88
N SER A 149 4.65 -25.89 9.16
CA SER A 149 5.59 -26.89 9.66
C SER A 149 5.36 -28.19 8.88
N LYS A 150 6.43 -28.69 8.23
CA LYS A 150 6.42 -30.02 7.62
C LYS A 150 6.56 -31.10 8.69
#